data_AF-A0A423PRP5-F1
#
_entry.id   AF-A0A423PRP5-F1
#
_cell.length_a   1.000
_cell.length_b   1.000
_cell.length_c   1.000
_cell.angle_alpha   90.00
_cell.angle_beta   90.00
_cell.angle_gamma   90.00
#
_symmetry.space_group_name_H-M   'P 1'
#
loop_
_entity.id
_entity.type
_entity.pdbx_description
1 polymer ?
#
loop_
_entity_poly.entity_id
_entity_poly.type
_entity_poly.pdbx_seq_one_letter_code
_entity_poly.pdbx_strand_id
1 'polypeptide(L)' 'MSMLNENYGPLPFVASNELSVFSILDTGTGTVKSYVFDPSDLDGEVALFDEFSLAN' A
#
# COMPACT_ATOMS: atom_id res chain seq x y z
N MET A 1 21.86 11.90 -8.96
CA MET A 1 20.47 12.18 -8.54
C MET A 1 20.17 11.23 -7.38
N SER A 2 20.34 11.69 -6.14
CA SER A 2 19.91 10.92 -4.97
C SER A 2 18.62 11.55 -4.46
N MET A 3 17.50 10.89 -4.77
CA MET A 3 16.15 11.33 -4.37
C MET A 3 15.68 10.60 -3.10
N LEU A 4 16.58 9.90 -2.42
CA LEU A 4 16.29 9.19 -1.18
C LEU A 4 16.76 10.06 -0.03
N ASN A 5 15.83 10.59 0.74
CA ASN A 5 16.16 11.15 2.04
C ASN A 5 16.52 9.96 2.95
N GLU A 6 17.79 9.89 3.34
CA GLU A 6 18.38 8.80 4.14
C GLU A 6 17.72 8.62 5.53
N ASN A 7 16.88 9.57 5.96
CA ASN A 7 16.16 9.50 7.22
C ASN A 7 14.80 8.79 7.13
N TYR A 8 14.30 8.45 5.93
CA TYR A 8 13.11 7.60 5.84
C TYR A 8 13.54 6.14 5.96
N GLY A 9 12.94 5.43 6.92
CA GLY A 9 13.04 3.97 6.98
C GLY A 9 12.53 3.32 5.70
N PRO A 10 12.69 1.99 5.54
CA PRO A 10 12.19 1.29 4.37
C PRO A 10 10.69 1.57 4.20
N LEU A 11 10.35 2.23 3.09
CA LEU A 11 8.96 2.51 2.74
C LEU A 11 8.35 1.26 2.12
N PRO A 12 7.11 0.89 2.48
CA PRO A 12 6.42 -0.20 1.83
C PRO A 12 6.15 0.15 0.36
N PHE A 13 6.51 -0.73 -0.57
CA PHE A 13 6.22 -0.56 -1.99
C PHE A 13 5.96 -1.91 -2.65
N VAL A 14 5.21 -1.86 -3.75
CA VAL A 14 4.98 -3.01 -4.65
C VAL A 14 5.69 -2.71 -5.97
N ALA A 15 6.59 -3.60 -6.40
CA ALA A 15 7.23 -3.54 -7.71
C ALA A 15 6.85 -4.80 -8.51
N SER A 16 5.76 -4.71 -9.27
CA SER A 16 5.27 -5.79 -10.11
C SER A 16 4.50 -5.22 -11.31
N ASN A 17 4.53 -5.94 -12.43
CA ASN A 17 3.71 -5.65 -13.62
C ASN A 17 2.43 -6.51 -13.67
N GLU A 18 2.27 -7.44 -12.73
CA GLU A 18 1.20 -8.45 -12.73
C GLU A 18 0.20 -8.20 -11.58
N LEU A 19 0.70 -7.70 -10.45
CA LEU A 19 -0.13 -7.44 -9.27
C LEU A 19 -0.93 -6.15 -9.42
N SER A 20 -2.14 -6.15 -8.87
CA SER A 20 -3.01 -4.98 -8.78
C SER A 20 -2.98 -4.40 -7.37
N VAL A 21 -3.01 -3.07 -7.28
CA VAL A 21 -2.97 -2.32 -6.01
C VAL A 21 -4.18 -1.39 -5.93
N PHE A 22 -4.78 -1.30 -4.75
CA PHE A 22 -5.83 -0.33 -4.45
C PHE A 22 -5.73 0.16 -3.01
N SER A 23 -6.37 1.29 -2.70
CA SER A 23 -6.41 1.84 -1.34
C SER A 23 -7.85 2.09 -0.90
N ILE A 24 -8.11 1.87 0.40
CA ILE A 24 -9.37 2.19 1.05
C ILE A 24 -9.11 3.31 2.06
N LEU A 25 -9.90 4.38 1.96
CA LEU A 25 -9.99 5.42 3.00
C LEU A 25 -11.16 5.09 3.92
N ASP A 26 -10.87 4.79 5.19
CA ASP A 26 -11.86 4.76 6.26
C ASP A 26 -12.12 6.20 6.73
N THR A 27 -13.31 6.73 6.41
CA THR A 27 -13.68 8.11 6.77
C THR A 27 -14.08 8.29 8.22
N GLY A 28 -14.34 7.20 8.96
CA GLY A 28 -14.62 7.23 10.39
C GLY A 28 -13.34 7.41 11.22
N THR A 29 -12.25 6.77 10.81
CA THR A 29 -10.94 6.86 11.50
C THR A 29 -9.95 7.80 10.82
N GLY A 30 -10.19 8.20 9.57
CA GLY A 30 -9.23 8.95 8.77
C GLY A 30 -8.00 8.14 8.39
N THR A 31 -8.12 6.81 8.31
CA THR A 31 -7.01 5.90 8.00
C THR A 31 -7.07 5.47 6.52
N VAL A 32 -5.93 5.50 5.85
CA VAL A 32 -5.76 4.92 4.51
C VAL A 32 -5.04 3.59 4.65
N LYS A 33 -5.61 2.55 4.05
CA LYS A 33 -5.02 1.21 3.96
C LYS A 33 -4.84 0.82 2.50
N SER A 34 -3.65 0.37 2.13
CA SER A 34 -3.33 -0.03 0.76
C SER A 34 -3.12 -1.53 0.67
N TYR A 35 -3.74 -2.14 -0.33
CA TYR A 35 -3.79 -3.57 -0.53
C TYR A 35 -3.22 -3.96 -1.89
N VAL A 36 -2.69 -5.17 -1.96
CA VAL A 36 -2.20 -5.80 -3.18
C VAL A 36 -2.87 -7.15 -3.35
N PHE A 37 -3.18 -7.53 -4.59
CA PHE A 37 -3.70 -8.86 -4.92
C PHE A 37 -3.26 -9.27 -6.34
N ASP A 38 -3.30 -10.59 -6.60
CA ASP A 38 -3.07 -11.16 -7.93
C ASP A 38 -4.41 -11.31 -8.67
N PRO A 39 -4.67 -10.58 -9.76
CA PRO A 39 -5.91 -10.71 -10.52
C PRO A 39 -6.03 -12.05 -11.28
N SER A 40 -4.95 -12.81 -11.39
CA SER A 40 -4.91 -14.12 -12.05
C SER A 40 -5.38 -15.26 -11.13
N ASP A 41 -5.36 -15.03 -9.81
CA ASP A 41 -5.80 -15.97 -8.79
C ASP A 41 -7.03 -15.41 -8.06
N LEU A 42 -8.23 -15.82 -8.50
CA LEU A 42 -9.49 -15.29 -7.96
C LEU A 42 -9.77 -15.74 -6.51
N ASP A 43 -9.11 -16.81 -6.06
CA ASP A 43 -9.19 -17.30 -4.68
C ASP A 43 -7.98 -16.81 -3.83
N GLY A 44 -7.12 -15.99 -4.43
CA GLY A 44 -5.92 -15.43 -3.82
C GLY A 44 -6.21 -14.41 -2.72
N GLU A 45 -5.25 -14.26 -1.81
CA GLU A 45 -5.37 -13.32 -0.70
C GLU A 45 -5.22 -11.86 -1.17
N VAL A 46 -6.05 -10.99 -0.58
CA VAL A 46 -5.87 -9.54 -0.65
C VAL A 46 -5.02 -9.09 0.54
N ALA A 47 -3.75 -8.79 0.30
CA ALA A 47 -2.78 -8.50 1.36
C ALA A 47 -2.65 -7.00 1.63
N LEU A 48 -2.71 -6.60 2.91
CA LEU A 48 -2.38 -5.25 3.37
C LEU A 48 -0.86 -5.05 3.33
N PHE A 49 -0.37 -4.00 2.69
CA PHE A 49 1.08 -3.72 2.62
C PHE A 49 1.47 -2.32 3.13
N ASP A 50 0.53 -1.39 3.23
CA ASP A 50 0.77 -0.04 3.72
C ASP A 50 -0.45 0.50 4.48
N GLU A 51 -0.21 1.27 5.53
CA GLU A 51 -1.23 1.93 6.35
C GLU A 51 -0.71 3.25 6.90
N PHE A 52 -1.49 4.32 6.75
CA PHE A 52 -1.17 5.63 7.32
C PHE A 52 -2.44 6.40 7.74
N SER A 53 -2.27 7.27 8.74
CA SER A 53 -3.32 8.16 9.24
C SER A 53 -3.26 9.51 8.54
N LEU A 54 -4.43 10.06 8.21
CA LEU A 54 -4.60 11.44 7.76
C LEU A 54 -4.90 12.41 8.91
N ALA A 55 -5.19 11.89 10.11
CA ALA A 55 -5.31 12.73 11.30
C ALA A 55 -3.90 13.18 11.73
N ASN A 56 -3.72 14.51 11.79
CA ASN A 56 -2.51 15.17 12.30
C ASN A 56 -2.37 15.01 13.81
#